data_AF-A0A0F5PGE0-F1
#
_entry.id   AF-A0A0F5PGE0-F1
#
_cell.length_a   1.000
_cell.length_b   1.000
_cell.length_c   1.000
_cell.angle_alpha   90.00
_cell.angle_beta   90.00
_cell.angle_gamma   90.00
#
_symmetry.space_group_name_H-M   'P 1'
#
loop_
_entity.id
_entity.type
_entity.pdbx_description
1 polymer ?
#
loop_
_entity_poly.entity_id
_entity_poly.type
_entity_poly.pdbx_seq_one_letter_code
_entity_poly.pdbx_strand_id
1 'polypeptide(L)'
;MSDDRITNIRERITYWMEVRGLTQKALALKAGLGETAVRDILKRSETTDIRLGTLEKLADALGISVLDLLPASVDRQSVGPMLKVKAAVAAGVWREAVEWPEEEWLTIPGRSDIDAPLSKRAAMRIDGDSMDQLYPPGSFVEYVTISSNTEIVSGKRVIVLRQRVGGEYEATIKEYFEDGANKRWLLPKSNNPAHQRPISLSEPGEDILEIRILGIVVGSYRPE
;
A
#
# COMPACT_ATOMS: atom_id res chain seq x y z
N MET A 1 19.35 -16.77 1.04
CA MET A 1 19.45 -15.55 1.88
C MET A 1 19.04 -14.39 1.01
N SER A 2 18.08 -13.57 1.46
CA SER A 2 17.46 -12.52 0.64
C SER A 2 18.47 -11.47 0.17
N ASP A 3 18.46 -11.20 -1.14
CA ASP A 3 19.28 -10.24 -1.90
C ASP A 3 18.93 -8.76 -1.56
N ASP A 4 17.78 -8.55 -0.90
CA ASP A 4 17.19 -7.23 -0.60
C ASP A 4 17.91 -6.38 0.46
N ARG A 5 19.04 -6.83 1.02
CA ARG A 5 19.76 -6.10 2.07
C ARG A 5 21.02 -5.38 1.59
N ILE A 6 21.43 -5.56 0.34
CA ILE A 6 22.62 -4.92 -0.23
C ILE A 6 22.23 -3.56 -0.81
N THR A 7 22.59 -2.48 -0.11
CA THR A 7 22.13 -1.12 -0.42
C THR A 7 23.17 -0.30 -1.19
N ASN A 8 24.42 -0.76 -1.30
CA ASN A 8 25.50 -0.01 -1.95
C ASN A 8 26.11 -0.76 -3.16
N ILE A 9 26.46 -0.01 -4.21
CA ILE A 9 27.15 -0.51 -5.43
C ILE A 9 28.41 -1.34 -5.09
N ARG A 10 29.20 -0.91 -4.10
CA ARG A 10 30.46 -1.59 -3.71
C ARG A 10 30.21 -2.97 -3.12
N GLU A 11 29.16 -3.09 -2.32
CA GLU A 11 28.74 -4.36 -1.74
C GLU A 11 28.20 -5.29 -2.83
N ARG A 12 27.45 -4.76 -3.81
CA ARG A 12 26.97 -5.53 -4.98
C ARG A 12 28.12 -6.06 -5.83
N ILE A 13 29.15 -5.23 -6.09
CA ILE A 13 30.37 -5.68 -6.79
C ILE A 13 31.03 -6.81 -6.01
N THR A 14 31.16 -6.67 -4.68
CA THR A 14 31.79 -7.68 -3.81
C THR A 14 30.99 -8.99 -3.82
N TYR A 15 29.67 -8.91 -3.69
CA TYR A 15 28.77 -10.05 -3.77
C TYR A 15 28.92 -10.81 -5.09
N TRP A 16 28.85 -10.12 -6.23
CA TRP A 16 28.97 -10.77 -7.53
C TRP A 16 30.37 -11.33 -7.78
N MET A 17 31.41 -10.72 -7.22
CA MET A 17 32.75 -11.30 -7.24
C MET A 17 32.80 -12.65 -6.51
N GLU A 18 32.19 -12.75 -5.32
CA GLU A 18 32.10 -14.00 -4.57
C GLU A 18 31.30 -15.06 -5.33
N VAL A 19 30.13 -14.69 -5.87
CA VAL A 19 29.27 -15.57 -6.68
C VAL A 19 30.03 -16.10 -7.91
N ARG A 20 30.90 -15.28 -8.51
CA ARG A 20 31.69 -15.64 -9.70
C ARG A 20 33.07 -16.21 -9.37
N GLY A 21 33.44 -16.31 -8.09
CA GLY A 21 34.76 -16.78 -7.65
C GLY A 21 35.93 -15.92 -8.17
N LEU A 22 35.72 -14.62 -8.36
CA LEU A 22 36.73 -13.69 -8.90
C LEU A 22 37.40 -12.88 -7.79
N THR A 23 38.73 -12.77 -7.85
CA THR A 23 39.48 -11.82 -7.00
C THR A 23 39.39 -10.40 -7.57
N GLN A 24 39.68 -9.38 -6.76
CA GLN A 24 39.65 -7.97 -7.21
C GLN A 24 40.56 -7.74 -8.43
N LYS A 25 41.76 -8.34 -8.39
CA LYS A 25 42.73 -8.30 -9.50
C LYS A 25 42.20 -9.02 -10.74
N ALA A 26 41.61 -10.21 -10.56
CA ALA A 26 41.05 -10.98 -11.68
C ALA A 26 39.88 -10.24 -12.35
N LEU A 27 38.98 -9.64 -11.56
CA LEU A 27 37.88 -8.82 -12.09
C LEU A 27 38.40 -7.60 -12.85
N ALA A 28 39.38 -6.88 -12.29
CA ALA A 28 39.96 -5.71 -12.93
C ALA A 28 40.56 -6.05 -14.31
N LEU A 29 41.35 -7.12 -14.38
CA LEU A 29 41.94 -7.59 -15.63
C LEU A 29 40.88 -8.05 -16.63
N LYS A 30 39.87 -8.80 -16.17
CA LYS A 30 38.77 -9.28 -17.02
C LYS A 30 37.93 -8.13 -17.59
N ALA A 31 37.79 -7.04 -16.84
CA ALA A 31 37.10 -5.81 -17.25
C ALA A 31 37.97 -4.87 -18.13
N GLY A 32 39.22 -5.25 -18.46
CA GLY A 32 40.13 -4.39 -19.21
C GLY A 32 40.54 -3.11 -18.45
N LEU A 33 40.58 -3.18 -17.13
CA LEU A 33 40.98 -2.10 -16.23
C LEU A 33 42.39 -2.37 -15.66
N GLY A 34 43.03 -1.33 -15.11
CA GLY A 34 44.30 -1.51 -14.39
C GLY A 34 44.15 -2.43 -13.17
N GLU A 35 45.17 -3.21 -12.82
CA GLU A 35 45.10 -4.27 -11.81
C GLU A 35 44.56 -3.83 -10.43
N THR A 36 44.73 -2.55 -10.09
CA THR A 36 44.28 -1.98 -8.81
C THR A 36 42.91 -1.32 -8.88
N ALA A 37 42.30 -1.19 -10.06
CA ALA A 37 41.11 -0.38 -10.26
C ALA A 37 39.95 -0.82 -9.38
N VAL A 38 39.66 -2.12 -9.31
CA VAL A 38 38.59 -2.67 -8.46
C VAL A 38 38.88 -2.42 -6.98
N ARG A 39 40.12 -2.66 -6.53
CA ARG A 39 40.55 -2.38 -5.16
C ARG A 39 40.34 -0.91 -4.80
N ASP A 40 40.72 -0.02 -5.70
CA ASP A 40 40.65 1.43 -5.48
C ASP A 40 39.18 1.90 -5.50
N ILE A 41 38.31 1.28 -6.29
CA ILE A 41 36.85 1.50 -6.26
C ILE A 41 36.26 1.10 -4.90
N LEU A 42 36.61 -0.10 -4.41
CA LEU A 42 36.07 -0.64 -3.16
C LEU A 42 36.57 0.11 -1.92
N LYS A 43 37.76 0.72 -1.96
CA LYS A 43 38.34 1.49 -0.85
C LYS A 43 37.87 2.95 -0.78
N ARG A 44 37.32 3.50 -1.86
CA ARG A 44 36.84 4.90 -1.88
C ARG A 44 35.58 5.06 -1.05
N SER A 45 35.36 6.27 -0.54
CA SER A 45 34.13 6.62 0.18
C SER A 45 32.89 6.31 -0.65
N GLU A 46 31.80 5.98 0.02
CA GLU A 46 30.52 5.66 -0.62
C GLU A 46 30.00 6.82 -1.49
N THR A 47 30.32 8.05 -1.11
CA THR A 47 29.99 9.30 -1.81
C THR A 47 30.79 9.56 -3.08
N THR A 48 31.81 8.74 -3.38
CA THR A 48 32.61 8.91 -4.59
C THR A 48 31.92 8.26 -5.78
N ASP A 49 31.59 9.07 -6.78
CA ASP A 49 30.99 8.63 -8.04
C ASP A 49 31.92 7.70 -8.84
N ILE A 50 31.34 6.61 -9.34
CA ILE A 50 31.98 5.69 -10.29
C ILE A 50 31.42 6.01 -11.67
N ARG A 51 32.29 6.20 -12.65
CA ARG A 51 31.85 6.47 -14.04
C ARG A 51 31.05 5.28 -14.56
N LEU A 52 29.94 5.57 -15.26
CA LEU A 52 29.05 4.55 -15.84
C LEU A 52 29.81 3.57 -16.74
N GLY A 53 30.69 4.05 -17.62
CA GLY A 53 31.51 3.19 -18.47
C GLY A 53 32.49 2.27 -17.72
N THR A 54 32.81 2.57 -16.46
CA THR A 54 33.56 1.63 -15.61
C THR A 54 32.62 0.56 -15.04
N LEU A 55 31.40 0.93 -14.64
CA LEU A 55 30.40 -0.02 -14.14
C LEU A 55 29.98 -1.02 -15.24
N GLU A 56 29.79 -0.56 -16.47
CA GLU A 56 29.48 -1.42 -17.63
C GLU A 56 30.56 -2.48 -17.84
N LYS A 57 31.83 -2.08 -17.86
CA LYS A 57 32.96 -3.01 -18.00
C LYS A 57 33.03 -4.06 -16.88
N LEU A 58 32.70 -3.65 -15.64
CA LEU A 58 32.65 -4.57 -14.51
C LEU A 58 31.47 -5.54 -14.63
N ALA A 59 30.29 -5.05 -15.04
CA ALA A 59 29.10 -5.87 -15.27
C ALA A 59 29.34 -6.91 -16.37
N ASP A 60 29.94 -6.50 -17.50
CA ASP A 60 30.32 -7.40 -18.59
C ASP A 60 31.30 -8.48 -18.12
N ALA A 61 32.32 -8.10 -17.34
CA ALA A 61 33.28 -9.05 -16.79
C ALA A 61 32.64 -10.02 -15.78
N LEU A 62 31.61 -9.60 -15.05
CA LEU A 62 30.83 -10.42 -14.12
C LEU A 62 29.73 -11.25 -14.82
N GLY A 63 29.42 -10.94 -16.08
CA GLY A 63 28.35 -11.57 -16.85
C GLY A 63 26.97 -11.30 -16.26
N ILE A 64 26.71 -10.04 -15.90
CA ILE A 64 25.45 -9.55 -15.31
C ILE A 64 25.03 -8.25 -16.02
N SER A 65 23.79 -7.81 -15.80
CA SER A 65 23.37 -6.48 -16.25
C SER A 65 24.03 -5.40 -15.39
N VAL A 66 24.32 -4.23 -15.97
CA VAL A 66 24.76 -3.06 -15.18
C VAL A 66 23.72 -2.68 -14.10
N LEU A 67 22.44 -2.99 -14.33
CA LEU A 67 21.36 -2.82 -13.35
C LEU A 67 21.55 -3.70 -12.11
N ASP A 68 22.26 -4.83 -12.22
CA ASP A 68 22.58 -5.72 -11.09
C ASP A 68 23.72 -5.18 -10.21
N LEU A 69 24.38 -4.08 -10.63
CA LEU A 69 25.36 -3.35 -9.83
C LEU A 69 24.83 -2.05 -9.24
N LEU A 70 23.84 -1.43 -9.89
CA LEU A 70 23.21 -0.22 -9.37
C LEU A 70 22.40 -0.55 -8.10
N PRO A 71 22.34 0.34 -7.11
CA PRO A 71 21.39 0.16 -6.02
C PRO A 71 19.98 0.17 -6.63
N ALA A 72 19.03 -0.52 -5.99
CA ALA A 72 17.62 -0.36 -6.30
C ALA A 72 17.12 1.02 -5.84
N SER A 73 17.75 2.10 -6.32
CA SER A 73 17.32 3.48 -6.17
C SER A 73 16.86 3.96 -7.54
N VAL A 74 15.82 3.30 -8.03
CA VAL A 74 14.80 4.02 -8.76
C VAL A 74 13.57 3.77 -7.94
N ASP A 75 13.08 4.82 -7.27
CA ASP A 75 11.67 5.00 -7.00
C ASP A 75 10.97 4.98 -8.37
N ARG A 76 10.93 3.80 -9.00
CA ARG A 76 9.92 3.50 -10.00
C ARG A 76 8.69 3.73 -9.18
N GLN A 77 7.95 4.80 -9.45
CA GLN A 77 6.55 4.87 -9.08
C GLN A 77 5.96 3.55 -9.58
N SER A 78 5.98 2.55 -8.71
CA SER A 78 5.45 1.25 -8.99
C SER A 78 3.98 1.58 -9.14
N VAL A 79 3.45 1.38 -10.34
CA VAL A 79 2.01 1.53 -10.54
C VAL A 79 1.43 0.45 -9.63
N GLY A 80 0.73 0.86 -8.58
CA GLY A 80 0.11 -0.10 -7.68
C GLY A 80 -0.93 -0.94 -8.43
N PRO A 81 -1.39 -2.04 -7.83
CA PRO A 81 -2.28 -2.96 -8.52
C PRO A 81 -3.57 -2.26 -8.97
N MET A 82 -4.16 -2.72 -10.07
CA MET A 82 -5.51 -2.31 -10.43
C MET A 82 -6.49 -2.94 -9.43
N LEU A 83 -7.23 -2.08 -8.74
CA LEU A 83 -8.22 -2.47 -7.75
C LEU A 83 -9.60 -2.44 -8.35
N LYS A 84 -10.32 -3.55 -8.17
CA LYS A 84 -11.75 -3.62 -8.44
C LYS A 84 -12.49 -2.70 -7.46
N VAL A 85 -13.25 -1.75 -7.99
CA VAL A 85 -14.22 -0.96 -7.23
C VAL A 85 -15.41 -1.89 -7.01
N LYS A 86 -15.42 -2.56 -5.86
CA LYS A 86 -16.56 -3.38 -5.47
C LYS A 86 -17.73 -2.42 -5.33
N ALA A 87 -18.75 -2.62 -6.18
CA ALA A 87 -20.07 -2.02 -6.25
C ALA A 87 -20.30 -0.80 -5.34
N ALA A 88 -20.80 0.29 -5.90
CA ALA A 88 -21.29 1.46 -5.17
C ALA A 88 -22.32 1.06 -4.09
N VAL A 89 -21.83 0.61 -2.94
CA VAL A 89 -22.54 0.72 -1.68
C VAL A 89 -22.43 2.19 -1.37
N ALA A 90 -23.37 2.94 -1.95
CA ALA A 90 -23.51 4.35 -1.71
C ALA A 90 -23.46 4.53 -0.21
N ALA A 91 -22.37 5.11 0.30
CA ALA A 91 -22.24 5.37 1.72
C ALA A 91 -23.51 6.12 2.16
N GLY A 92 -24.23 5.62 3.17
CA GLY A 92 -25.52 6.23 3.57
C GLY A 92 -26.79 5.61 2.99
N VAL A 93 -26.74 4.64 2.07
CA VAL A 93 -27.95 4.03 1.46
C VAL A 93 -28.09 2.56 1.84
N TRP A 94 -29.24 2.23 2.43
CA TRP A 94 -29.64 0.87 2.78
C TRP A 94 -30.08 0.10 1.54
N ARG A 95 -29.58 -1.12 1.36
CA ARG A 95 -29.98 -2.01 0.26
C ARG A 95 -30.10 -3.46 0.72
N GLU A 96 -31.08 -4.17 0.21
CA GLU A 96 -31.05 -5.64 0.17
C GLU A 96 -29.87 -6.03 -0.72
N ALA A 97 -29.01 -6.94 -0.25
CA ALA A 97 -27.71 -7.22 -0.86
C ALA A 97 -27.81 -7.46 -2.38
N VAL A 98 -27.30 -6.51 -3.18
CA VAL A 98 -27.06 -6.72 -4.61
C VAL A 98 -25.58 -6.53 -4.84
N GLU A 99 -24.83 -7.64 -4.82
CA GLU A 99 -23.55 -7.71 -5.53
C GLU A 99 -23.84 -7.32 -6.98
N TRP A 100 -23.28 -6.20 -7.43
CA TRP A 100 -23.33 -5.88 -8.85
C TRP A 100 -22.65 -7.01 -9.63
N PRO A 101 -23.16 -7.38 -10.82
CA PRO A 101 -22.44 -8.29 -11.72
C PRO A 101 -20.99 -7.82 -11.87
N GLU A 102 -20.02 -8.74 -11.77
CA GLU A 102 -18.58 -8.41 -11.83
C GLU A 102 -18.18 -7.63 -13.10
N GLU A 103 -19.01 -7.72 -14.14
CA GLU A 103 -18.84 -7.10 -15.47
C GLU A 103 -18.94 -5.57 -15.45
N GLU A 104 -19.52 -4.97 -14.40
CA GLU A 104 -19.73 -3.52 -14.28
C GLU A 104 -18.76 -2.84 -13.30
N TRP A 105 -17.77 -3.58 -12.78
CA TRP A 105 -16.85 -3.04 -11.78
C TRP A 105 -15.80 -2.13 -12.44
N LEU A 106 -15.82 -0.84 -12.07
CA LEU A 106 -14.73 0.08 -12.39
C LEU A 106 -13.42 -0.44 -11.77
N THR A 107 -12.29 -0.23 -12.44
CA THR A 107 -10.97 -0.48 -11.85
C THR A 107 -10.20 0.82 -11.67
N ILE A 108 -9.59 1.03 -10.50
CA ILE A 108 -8.74 2.19 -10.21
C ILE A 108 -7.31 1.75 -9.87
N PRO A 109 -6.28 2.57 -10.13
CA PRO A 109 -4.94 2.28 -9.66
C PRO A 109 -4.89 2.38 -8.13
N GLY A 110 -4.40 1.32 -7.48
CA GLY A 110 -4.11 1.31 -6.05
C GLY A 110 -2.74 1.89 -5.74
N ARG A 111 -2.46 2.09 -4.44
CA ARG A 111 -1.14 2.49 -3.94
C ARG A 111 -0.12 1.35 -4.00
N SER A 112 1.10 1.59 -4.48
CA SER A 112 2.13 0.54 -4.53
C SER A 112 2.82 0.27 -3.21
N ASP A 113 2.81 1.23 -2.28
CA ASP A 113 3.48 1.15 -0.98
C ASP A 113 2.67 0.38 0.09
N ILE A 114 1.50 -0.14 -0.27
CA ILE A 114 0.64 -0.91 0.65
C ILE A 114 1.09 -2.36 0.71
N ASP A 115 1.67 -2.73 1.85
CA ASP A 115 2.04 -4.10 2.21
C ASP A 115 0.81 -4.94 2.59
N ALA A 116 0.01 -5.31 1.59
CA ALA A 116 -1.10 -6.24 1.73
C ALA A 116 -1.34 -7.02 0.42
N PRO A 117 -1.71 -8.32 0.50
CA PRO A 117 -2.08 -9.09 -0.68
C PRO A 117 -3.24 -8.46 -1.45
N LEU A 118 -3.20 -8.51 -2.79
CA LEU A 118 -4.25 -7.98 -3.65
C LEU A 118 -5.65 -8.56 -3.32
N SER A 119 -5.72 -9.83 -2.91
CA SER A 119 -6.98 -10.47 -2.50
C SER A 119 -7.66 -9.83 -1.29
N LYS A 120 -6.91 -9.06 -0.49
CA LYS A 120 -7.40 -8.29 0.66
C LYS A 120 -7.59 -6.81 0.35
N ARG A 121 -7.26 -6.36 -0.87
CA ARG A 121 -7.34 -4.95 -1.26
C ARG A 121 -8.56 -4.75 -2.15
N ALA A 122 -9.30 -3.68 -1.87
CA ALA A 122 -10.47 -3.31 -2.66
C ALA A 122 -10.63 -1.80 -2.67
N ALA A 123 -11.44 -1.31 -3.60
CA ALA A 123 -11.84 0.07 -3.66
C ALA A 123 -13.36 0.22 -3.59
N MET A 124 -13.83 1.40 -3.18
CA MET A 124 -15.24 1.78 -3.25
C MET A 124 -15.40 3.25 -3.65
N ARG A 125 -16.48 3.57 -4.36
CA ARG A 125 -16.88 4.96 -4.62
C ARG A 125 -17.73 5.49 -3.47
N ILE A 126 -17.52 6.74 -3.10
CA ILE A 126 -18.25 7.43 -2.04
C ILE A 126 -19.42 8.18 -2.65
N ASP A 127 -20.63 7.85 -2.23
CA ASP A 127 -21.84 8.60 -2.65
C ASP A 127 -22.51 9.34 -1.48
N GLY A 128 -22.07 9.11 -0.23
CA GLY A 128 -22.61 9.73 0.97
C GLY A 128 -21.76 10.85 1.54
N ASP A 129 -22.35 11.63 2.44
CA ASP A 129 -21.75 12.81 3.05
C ASP A 129 -21.30 12.62 4.51
N SER A 130 -21.49 11.44 5.10
CA SER A 130 -21.12 11.17 6.50
C SER A 130 -19.61 11.31 6.83
N MET A 131 -18.77 11.41 5.80
CA MET A 131 -17.34 11.67 5.87
C MET A 131 -16.89 12.75 4.86
N ASP A 132 -17.79 13.64 4.40
CA ASP A 132 -17.54 14.60 3.31
C ASP A 132 -16.41 15.60 3.60
N GLN A 133 -16.04 15.81 4.86
CA GLN A 133 -14.88 16.63 5.24
C GLN A 133 -13.56 16.03 4.74
N LEU A 134 -13.50 14.71 4.56
CA LEU A 134 -12.31 13.98 4.13
C LEU A 134 -12.51 13.29 2.77
N TYR A 135 -13.70 12.76 2.53
CA TYR A 135 -14.06 12.02 1.33
C TYR A 135 -15.38 12.57 0.78
N PRO A 136 -15.34 13.68 0.02
CA PRO A 136 -16.52 14.21 -0.65
C PRO A 136 -17.17 13.15 -1.58
N PRO A 137 -18.48 13.24 -1.82
CA PRO A 137 -19.15 12.41 -2.82
C PRO A 137 -18.44 12.43 -4.18
N GLY A 138 -18.36 11.27 -4.84
CA GLY A 138 -17.58 11.04 -6.06
C GLY A 138 -16.14 10.59 -5.83
N SER A 139 -15.62 10.72 -4.60
CA SER A 139 -14.29 10.20 -4.26
C SER A 139 -14.26 8.67 -4.31
N PHE A 140 -13.08 8.11 -4.49
CA PHE A 140 -12.80 6.69 -4.32
C PHE A 140 -11.91 6.48 -3.11
N VAL A 141 -12.14 5.41 -2.35
CA VAL A 141 -11.21 4.99 -1.30
C VAL A 141 -10.70 3.59 -1.57
N GLU A 142 -9.42 3.40 -1.29
CA GLU A 142 -8.78 2.10 -1.21
C GLU A 142 -8.77 1.64 0.26
N TYR A 143 -9.13 0.38 0.50
CA TYR A 143 -9.05 -0.23 1.81
C TYR A 143 -8.48 -1.64 1.78
N VAL A 144 -7.91 -2.05 2.91
CA VAL A 144 -7.46 -3.41 3.18
C VAL A 144 -8.46 -4.09 4.10
N THR A 145 -8.98 -5.25 3.71
CA THR A 145 -9.87 -6.06 4.54
C THR A 145 -9.12 -6.62 5.75
N ILE A 146 -9.74 -6.55 6.92
CA ILE A 146 -9.14 -7.02 8.18
C ILE A 146 -9.95 -8.16 8.79
N SER A 147 -9.33 -8.90 9.69
CA SER A 147 -10.04 -9.86 10.54
C SER A 147 -10.72 -9.15 11.71
N SER A 148 -11.74 -9.75 12.31
CA SER A 148 -12.44 -9.21 13.48
C SER A 148 -11.54 -8.91 14.68
N ASN A 149 -10.41 -9.62 14.79
CA ASN A 149 -9.48 -9.52 15.91
C ASN A 149 -8.31 -8.57 15.63
N THR A 150 -8.29 -7.92 14.46
CA THR A 150 -7.26 -6.95 14.12
C THR A 150 -7.40 -5.73 15.03
N GLU A 151 -6.35 -5.38 15.75
CA GLU A 151 -6.30 -4.18 16.57
C GLU A 151 -6.23 -2.95 15.66
N ILE A 152 -7.08 -1.94 15.95
CA ILE A 152 -7.20 -0.74 15.12
C ILE A 152 -6.79 0.45 15.96
N VAL A 153 -5.84 1.23 15.44
CA VAL A 153 -5.40 2.46 16.08
C VAL A 153 -6.47 3.54 15.93
N SER A 154 -6.81 4.24 17.03
CA SER A 154 -7.70 5.41 17.01
C SER A 154 -7.24 6.45 15.97
N GLY A 155 -8.21 7.05 15.26
CA GLY A 155 -7.97 8.01 14.17
C GLY A 155 -7.84 7.37 12.77
N LYS A 156 -7.78 6.04 12.68
CA LYS A 156 -7.85 5.34 11.38
C LYS A 156 -9.26 5.41 10.81
N ARG A 157 -9.36 5.51 9.49
CA ARG A 157 -10.65 5.46 8.78
C ARG A 157 -10.94 4.01 8.42
N VAL A 158 -12.16 3.57 8.69
CA VAL A 158 -12.56 2.18 8.55
C VAL A 158 -13.80 2.06 7.69
N ILE A 159 -13.88 0.97 6.91
CA ILE A 159 -15.08 0.57 6.20
C ILE A 159 -15.95 -0.21 7.19
N VAL A 160 -17.17 0.26 7.37
CA VAL A 160 -18.14 -0.30 8.31
C VAL A 160 -19.32 -0.81 7.50
N LEU A 161 -19.72 -2.05 7.75
CA LEU A 161 -20.98 -2.62 7.28
C LEU A 161 -21.96 -2.64 8.44
N ARG A 162 -23.15 -2.10 8.23
CA ARG A 162 -24.26 -2.12 9.18
C ARG A 162 -25.39 -2.94 8.58
N GLN A 163 -26.01 -3.77 9.38
CA GLN A 163 -27.17 -4.57 9.00
C GLN A 163 -28.37 -4.17 9.84
N ARG A 164 -29.51 -3.90 9.21
CA ARG A 164 -30.79 -3.70 9.89
C ARG A 164 -31.45 -5.02 10.23
N VAL A 165 -32.35 -4.99 11.21
CA VAL A 165 -33.22 -6.14 11.54
C VAL A 165 -34.02 -6.62 10.31
N GLY A 166 -34.39 -5.69 9.41
CA GLY A 166 -35.07 -6.00 8.13
C GLY A 166 -34.21 -6.63 7.04
N GLY A 167 -32.92 -6.91 7.28
CA GLY A 167 -32.02 -7.56 6.31
C GLY A 167 -31.29 -6.61 5.35
N GLU A 168 -31.61 -5.32 5.37
CA GLU A 168 -30.89 -4.31 4.60
C GLU A 168 -29.48 -4.08 5.14
N TYR A 169 -28.54 -3.82 4.22
CA TYR A 169 -27.16 -3.48 4.53
C TYR A 169 -26.82 -2.05 4.10
N GLU A 170 -25.95 -1.42 4.88
CA GLU A 170 -25.32 -0.12 4.57
C GLU A 170 -23.81 -0.27 4.80
N ALA A 171 -22.99 -0.01 3.77
CA ALA A 171 -21.56 0.21 3.98
C ALA A 171 -21.29 1.71 4.08
N THR A 172 -20.45 2.11 5.03
CA THR A 172 -20.07 3.51 5.25
C THR A 172 -18.62 3.60 5.70
N ILE A 173 -18.03 4.79 5.57
CA ILE A 173 -16.75 5.10 6.21
C ILE A 173 -17.00 5.84 7.52
N LYS A 174 -16.18 5.54 8.53
CA LYS A 174 -16.12 6.27 9.80
C LYS A 174 -14.68 6.36 10.30
N GLU A 175 -14.40 7.30 11.18
CA GLU A 175 -13.17 7.30 11.97
C GLU A 175 -13.33 6.38 13.18
N TYR A 176 -12.42 5.44 13.37
CA TYR A 176 -12.39 4.58 14.54
C TYR A 176 -11.79 5.32 15.74
N PHE A 177 -12.41 5.16 16.90
CA PHE A 177 -11.89 5.66 18.17
C PHE A 177 -12.19 4.67 19.28
N GLU A 178 -11.18 4.34 20.08
CA GLU A 178 -11.34 3.61 21.33
C GLU A 178 -11.10 4.58 22.50
N ASP A 179 -12.03 4.61 23.46
CA ASP A 179 -11.91 5.45 24.66
C ASP A 179 -11.10 4.77 25.77
N GLY A 180 -10.82 5.51 26.85
CA GLY A 180 -10.05 4.99 27.99
C GLY A 180 -10.72 3.86 28.78
N ALA A 181 -11.96 3.49 28.45
CA ALA A 181 -12.70 2.37 29.03
C ALA A 181 -12.84 1.19 28.05
N ASN A 182 -12.04 1.16 26.98
CA ASN A 182 -12.07 0.18 25.89
C ASN A 182 -13.41 0.13 25.13
N LYS A 183 -14.24 1.19 25.20
CA LYS A 183 -15.41 1.28 24.34
C LYS A 183 -14.99 1.81 22.98
N ARG A 184 -15.57 1.20 21.95
CA ARG A 184 -15.22 1.45 20.56
C ARG A 184 -16.32 2.23 19.87
N TRP A 185 -15.90 3.29 19.21
CA TRP A 185 -16.76 4.30 18.61
C TRP A 185 -16.41 4.50 17.14
N LEU A 186 -17.44 4.80 16.35
CA LEU A 186 -17.34 5.19 14.95
C LEU A 186 -17.80 6.63 14.80
N LEU A 187 -16.87 7.52 14.48
CA LEU A 187 -17.10 8.95 14.42
C LEU A 187 -17.32 9.37 12.96
N PRO A 188 -18.43 10.07 12.65
CA PRO A 188 -18.55 10.77 11.39
C PRO A 188 -17.60 11.97 11.34
N LYS A 189 -17.23 12.39 10.12
CA LYS A 189 -16.48 13.62 9.84
C LYS A 189 -17.22 14.36 8.75
N SER A 190 -18.37 14.93 9.12
CA SER A 190 -19.32 15.49 8.18
C SER A 190 -19.63 16.96 8.44
N ASN A 191 -19.89 17.72 7.39
CA ASN A 191 -20.50 19.04 7.49
C ASN A 191 -22.03 18.98 7.62
N ASN A 192 -22.65 17.83 7.34
CA ASN A 192 -24.09 17.65 7.48
C ASN A 192 -24.46 17.50 8.97
N PRO A 193 -25.36 18.34 9.53
CA PRO A 193 -25.82 18.22 10.91
C PRO A 193 -26.47 16.88 11.27
N ALA A 194 -26.98 16.13 10.28
CA ALA A 194 -27.51 14.79 10.46
C ALA A 194 -26.42 13.75 10.84
N HIS A 195 -25.15 14.06 10.58
CA HIS A 195 -24.02 13.16 10.74
C HIS A 195 -23.01 13.68 11.77
N GLN A 196 -23.49 13.94 13.00
CA GLN A 196 -22.65 14.48 14.09
C GLN A 196 -22.50 13.52 15.27
N ARG A 197 -23.39 12.54 15.42
CA ARG A 197 -23.40 11.64 16.58
C ARG A 197 -22.45 10.45 16.36
N PRO A 198 -21.54 10.15 17.29
CA PRO A 198 -20.78 8.91 17.27
C PRO A 198 -21.69 7.68 17.36
N ILE A 199 -21.29 6.59 16.72
CA ILE A 199 -21.98 5.29 16.76
C ILE A 199 -21.15 4.34 17.60
N SER A 200 -21.77 3.69 18.60
CA SER A 200 -21.12 2.65 19.40
C SER A 200 -21.07 1.34 18.63
N LEU A 201 -19.95 0.63 18.64
CA LEU A 201 -19.89 -0.72 18.07
C LEU A 201 -20.59 -1.77 18.94
N SER A 202 -20.62 -1.57 20.27
CA SER A 202 -21.24 -2.51 21.21
C SER A 202 -22.72 -2.25 21.42
N GLU A 203 -23.20 -1.05 21.09
CA GLU A 203 -24.59 -0.62 21.28
C GLU A 203 -25.12 -0.03 19.96
N PRO A 204 -25.51 -0.89 19.00
CA PRO A 204 -25.76 -0.48 17.63
C PRO A 204 -27.11 0.26 17.43
N GLY A 205 -28.01 0.22 18.42
CA GLY A 205 -29.35 0.81 18.38
C GLY A 205 -30.46 -0.21 18.09
N GLU A 206 -31.72 0.17 18.29
CA GLU A 206 -32.88 -0.75 18.26
C GLU A 206 -33.14 -1.36 16.87
N ASP A 207 -32.85 -0.66 15.79
CA ASP A 207 -33.10 -1.12 14.41
C ASP A 207 -31.90 -1.80 13.75
N ILE A 208 -30.77 -1.94 14.45
CA ILE A 208 -29.51 -2.43 13.89
C ILE A 208 -29.18 -3.80 14.49
N LEU A 209 -29.17 -4.82 13.63
CA LEU A 209 -28.84 -6.19 13.99
C LEU A 209 -27.34 -6.38 14.22
N GLU A 210 -26.50 -5.81 13.35
CA GLU A 210 -25.05 -5.99 13.43
C GLU A 210 -24.31 -4.75 12.90
N ILE A 211 -23.17 -4.46 13.50
CA ILE A 211 -22.16 -3.52 12.98
C ILE A 211 -20.83 -4.27 12.89
N ARG A 212 -20.22 -4.27 11.70
CA ARG A 212 -18.95 -4.94 11.43
C ARG A 212 -17.97 -4.01 10.74
N ILE A 213 -16.72 -4.01 11.20
CA ILE A 213 -15.63 -3.37 10.45
C ILE A 213 -15.12 -4.36 9.40
N LEU A 214 -15.17 -3.97 8.14
CA LEU A 214 -14.69 -4.77 7.02
C LEU A 214 -13.21 -4.55 6.73
N GLY A 215 -12.72 -3.33 6.93
CA GLY A 215 -11.37 -2.96 6.54
C GLY A 215 -10.92 -1.58 6.99
N ILE A 216 -9.64 -1.29 6.78
CA ILE A 216 -9.00 0.00 7.08
C ILE A 216 -8.69 0.71 5.76
N VAL A 217 -9.06 1.99 5.67
CA VAL A 217 -8.75 2.86 4.53
C VAL A 217 -7.26 3.16 4.51
N VAL A 218 -6.64 2.93 3.35
CA VAL A 218 -5.19 3.13 3.13
C VAL A 218 -4.88 4.17 2.05
N GLY A 219 -5.88 4.58 1.26
CA GLY A 219 -5.75 5.62 0.25
C GLY A 219 -7.09 6.17 -0.18
N SER A 220 -7.07 7.33 -0.83
CA SER A 220 -8.24 7.92 -1.48
C SER A 220 -7.82 8.67 -2.73
N TYR A 221 -8.70 8.71 -3.72
CA TYR A 221 -8.53 9.37 -5.00
C TYR A 221 -9.79 10.16 -5.35
N ARG A 222 -9.63 11.33 -5.94
CA ARG A 222 -10.75 12.15 -6.43
C ARG A 222 -10.47 12.51 -7.90
N PRO A 223 -11.32 12.07 -8.85
CA PRO A 223 -11.22 12.53 -10.23
C PRO A 223 -11.63 14.01 -10.32
N GLU A 224 -10.99 14.76 -11.22
CA GLU A 224 -11.36 16.13 -11.60
C GLU A 224 -12.46 16.14 -12.67
#